data_AF-A0A8T2ZUK9-F1
#
_entry.id   AF-A0A8T2ZUK9-F1
#
_cell.length_a   1.000
_cell.length_b   1.000
_cell.length_c   1.000
_cell.angle_alpha   90.00
_cell.angle_beta   90.00
_cell.angle_gamma   90.00
#
_symmetry.space_group_name_H-M   'P 1'
#
loop_
_entity.id
_entity.type
_entity.pdbx_description
1 polymer ?
#
loop_
_entity_poly.entity_id
_entity_poly.type
_entity_poly.pdbx_seq_one_letter_code
_entity_poly.pdbx_strand_id
1 'polypeptide(L)'
;MSYVCFSVIDLETILKTLEGGGNVLLPVDSAGRVLELLLILEQFWGQRFLNYPIFFLSYVSSSTIDYIKSFLEWMSDSIAKSFETSRDNAFLMKHVTLLISKDELDNASTGPKVVLASVASLEAGFSHDIFAEWAADVKNLVLFTERGQFGTLARMLQADPPPKAVKMTMSRRVPLVGDELIAYEEEQKRLKREEELKASLIKEEESKVSHGPDNNLSDPMVIDSGNTHSPLDVVRSRGSGHRDILIDGFVPPSTSVAPMFPFYENSLDWDEFGEVINPDDYVVQDEDMDQSAMHVGGDIDGKLDEGSASLILDTKPSKVVSNELTVQVKCSLIYMDYEGRSDGRSIKSILTHVAPLKLVMVHGSAEATEHLKQHFLNIKNVQVYAPQIEETIDVTSDLCAYKVQLSEKLMSNVLFKKLGDYEVAWVDAEVGKTENGMLSLLPISSPAPPHKSVLVGDLKMADFKQFLASKGVQVEFAGGALRCGEYVTLRKVGNPSQKGGTSGTQQIIIEGPLCEDYYKIREYLYSQFYLL
;
A
#
# COMPACT_ATOMS: atom_id res chain seq x y z
N MET A 1 -5.62 -9.62 -15.97
CA MET A 1 -5.64 -9.60 -14.49
C MET A 1 -7.05 -9.99 -14.09
N SER A 2 -7.17 -10.98 -13.21
CA SER A 2 -8.38 -11.77 -13.00
C SER A 2 -9.58 -10.92 -12.57
N TYR A 3 -10.67 -10.97 -13.33
CA TYR A 3 -11.97 -10.51 -12.85
C TYR A 3 -12.30 -11.31 -11.59
N VAL A 4 -12.37 -10.64 -10.44
CA VAL A 4 -13.07 -11.17 -9.26
C VAL A 4 -14.54 -11.17 -9.66
N CYS A 5 -14.96 -12.28 -10.25
CA CYS A 5 -16.29 -12.38 -10.81
C CYS A 5 -17.26 -12.52 -9.63
N PHE A 6 -18.15 -11.54 -9.46
CA PHE A 6 -19.42 -11.76 -8.77
C PHE A 6 -20.02 -12.97 -9.42
N SER A 7 -19.98 -14.09 -8.68
CA SER A 7 -20.45 -15.31 -9.28
C SER A 7 -21.91 -15.03 -9.58
N VAL A 8 -22.35 -15.35 -10.80
CA VAL A 8 -23.73 -15.09 -11.25
C VAL A 8 -24.74 -15.62 -10.23
N ILE A 9 -24.35 -16.65 -9.47
CA ILE A 9 -25.10 -17.29 -8.39
C ILE A 9 -25.47 -16.32 -7.26
N ASP A 10 -24.62 -15.34 -6.98
CA ASP A 10 -24.77 -14.47 -5.82
C ASP A 10 -25.76 -13.33 -6.06
N LEU A 11 -25.70 -12.69 -7.23
CA LEU A 11 -26.68 -11.69 -7.65
C LEU A 11 -28.07 -12.31 -7.84
N GLU A 12 -28.13 -13.56 -8.29
CA GLU A 12 -29.38 -14.32 -8.38
C GLU A 12 -29.95 -14.62 -6.98
N THR A 13 -29.11 -14.74 -5.95
CA THR A 13 -29.56 -14.92 -4.56
C THR A 13 -30.14 -13.63 -3.98
N ILE A 14 -29.53 -12.48 -4.28
CA ILE A 14 -30.09 -11.15 -3.99
C ILE A 14 -31.45 -11.01 -4.66
N LEU A 15 -31.54 -11.29 -5.96
CA LEU A 15 -32.77 -11.19 -6.73
C LEU A 15 -33.89 -12.09 -6.17
N LYS A 16 -33.60 -13.36 -5.89
CA LYS A 16 -34.58 -14.30 -5.27
C LYS A 16 -35.11 -13.79 -3.93
N THR A 17 -34.25 -13.14 -3.14
CA THR A 17 -34.66 -12.57 -1.85
C THR A 17 -35.63 -11.42 -2.06
N LEU A 18 -35.32 -10.52 -2.99
CA LEU A 18 -36.17 -9.38 -3.34
C LEU A 18 -37.52 -9.82 -3.94
N GLU A 19 -37.51 -10.84 -4.81
CA GLU A 19 -38.72 -11.45 -5.37
C GLU A 19 -39.58 -12.13 -4.28
N GLY A 20 -38.94 -12.71 -3.26
CA GLY A 20 -39.59 -13.25 -2.06
C GLY A 20 -40.16 -12.19 -1.12
N GLY A 21 -39.96 -10.91 -1.43
CA GLY A 21 -40.42 -9.78 -0.63
C GLY A 21 -39.55 -9.45 0.58
N GLY A 22 -38.32 -9.96 0.63
CA GLY A 22 -37.35 -9.71 1.69
C GLY A 22 -36.38 -8.58 1.35
N ASN A 23 -35.77 -7.99 2.38
CA ASN A 23 -34.71 -7.01 2.22
C ASN A 23 -33.33 -7.68 2.25
N VAL A 24 -32.35 -7.04 1.61
CA VAL A 24 -30.96 -7.50 1.58
C VAL A 24 -30.07 -6.46 2.25
N LEU A 25 -29.39 -6.86 3.31
CA LEU A 25 -28.36 -6.07 3.98
C LEU A 25 -26.97 -6.57 3.55
N LEU A 26 -26.13 -5.66 3.09
CA LEU A 26 -24.70 -5.89 2.85
C LEU A 26 -23.90 -5.03 3.85
N PRO A 27 -23.36 -5.63 4.92
CA PRO A 27 -22.42 -4.95 5.79
C PRO A 27 -21.09 -4.75 5.04
N VAL A 28 -20.74 -3.51 4.77
CA VAL A 28 -19.58 -3.14 3.93
C VAL A 28 -18.72 -2.07 4.59
N ASP A 29 -17.54 -1.89 4.04
CA ASP A 29 -16.68 -0.76 4.38
C ASP A 29 -17.19 0.54 3.72
N SER A 30 -16.69 1.70 4.16
CA SER A 30 -17.25 2.98 3.72
C SER A 30 -16.67 3.52 2.41
N ALA A 31 -15.50 3.07 1.94
CA ALA A 31 -14.80 3.73 0.82
C ALA A 31 -13.84 2.84 -0.01
N GLY A 32 -13.72 1.56 0.31
CA GLY A 32 -12.78 0.61 -0.30
C GLY A 32 -13.47 -0.42 -1.16
N ARG A 33 -13.79 -1.61 -0.62
CA ARG A 33 -14.38 -2.72 -1.40
C ARG A 33 -15.81 -2.44 -1.83
N VAL A 34 -16.55 -1.66 -1.03
CA VAL A 34 -17.90 -1.21 -1.40
C VAL A 34 -17.99 -0.61 -2.79
N LEU A 35 -16.94 0.08 -3.27
CA LEU A 35 -16.95 0.74 -4.58
C LEU A 35 -17.10 -0.26 -5.73
N GLU A 36 -16.44 -1.40 -5.61
CA GLU A 36 -16.55 -2.49 -6.58
C GLU A 36 -17.96 -3.10 -6.55
N LEU A 37 -18.52 -3.29 -5.35
CA LEU A 37 -19.89 -3.79 -5.18
C LEU A 37 -20.93 -2.85 -5.79
N LEU A 38 -20.77 -1.54 -5.61
CA LEU A 38 -21.66 -0.53 -6.17
C LEU A 38 -21.68 -0.59 -7.70
N LEU A 39 -20.51 -0.66 -8.34
CA LEU A 39 -20.42 -0.77 -9.80
C LEU A 39 -21.01 -2.08 -10.32
N ILE A 40 -20.78 -3.20 -9.61
CA ILE A 40 -21.34 -4.51 -10.00
C ILE A 40 -22.88 -4.49 -9.90
N LEU A 41 -23.43 -3.95 -8.82
CA LEU A 41 -24.88 -3.85 -8.63
C LEU A 41 -25.50 -2.90 -9.65
N GLU A 42 -24.89 -1.74 -9.89
CA GLU A 42 -25.33 -0.77 -10.91
C GLU A 42 -25.40 -1.41 -12.30
N GLN A 43 -24.36 -2.15 -12.69
CA GLN A 43 -24.32 -2.85 -13.97
C GLN A 43 -25.39 -3.95 -14.05
N PHE A 44 -25.56 -4.73 -12.98
CA PHE A 44 -26.55 -5.82 -12.95
C PHE A 44 -27.98 -5.28 -13.01
N TRP A 45 -28.28 -4.19 -12.29
CA TRP A 45 -29.58 -3.53 -12.32
C TRP A 45 -29.90 -3.00 -13.71
N GLY A 46 -28.94 -2.34 -14.37
CA GLY A 46 -29.10 -1.83 -15.73
C GLY A 46 -29.32 -2.94 -16.77
N GLN A 47 -28.63 -4.08 -16.64
CA GLN A 47 -28.77 -5.21 -17.57
C GLN A 47 -30.11 -5.95 -17.43
N ARG A 48 -30.64 -6.06 -16.21
CA ARG A 48 -31.87 -6.80 -15.91
C ARG A 48 -33.11 -5.91 -15.80
N PHE A 49 -32.95 -4.59 -15.92
CA PHE A 49 -34.04 -3.59 -15.79
C PHE A 49 -34.81 -3.75 -14.48
N LEU A 50 -34.08 -3.90 -13.37
CA LEU A 50 -34.66 -4.08 -12.04
C LEU A 50 -35.13 -2.75 -11.45
N ASN A 51 -36.31 -2.77 -10.83
CA ASN A 51 -36.93 -1.59 -10.23
C ASN A 51 -36.80 -1.54 -8.69
N TYR A 52 -36.03 -2.45 -8.10
CA TYR A 52 -35.80 -2.47 -6.65
C TYR A 52 -34.79 -1.38 -6.27
N PRO A 53 -35.02 -0.59 -5.21
CA PRO A 53 -34.09 0.46 -4.82
C PRO A 53 -32.82 -0.14 -4.17
N ILE A 54 -31.67 0.44 -4.52
CA ILE A 54 -30.39 0.18 -3.86
C ILE A 54 -30.00 1.44 -3.07
N PHE A 55 -29.67 1.27 -1.79
CA PHE A 55 -29.21 2.35 -0.92
C PHE A 55 -27.78 2.09 -0.49
N PHE A 56 -26.91 3.10 -0.61
CA PHE A 56 -25.61 3.12 0.04
C PHE A 56 -25.67 4.07 1.23
N LEU A 57 -25.66 3.50 2.43
CA LEU A 57 -25.87 4.22 3.68
C LEU A 57 -24.57 4.29 4.49
N SER A 58 -24.00 5.50 4.53
CA SER A 58 -22.79 5.84 5.28
C SER A 58 -22.81 7.34 5.58
N TYR A 59 -22.29 7.77 6.74
CA TYR A 59 -22.28 9.18 7.14
C TYR A 59 -21.54 10.08 6.14
N VAL A 60 -20.68 9.48 5.31
CA VAL A 60 -19.84 10.15 4.33
C VAL A 60 -20.07 9.62 2.91
N SER A 61 -21.21 8.99 2.64
CA SER A 61 -21.49 8.34 1.34
C SER A 61 -21.38 9.33 0.17
N SER A 62 -22.01 10.51 0.28
CA SER A 62 -21.97 11.59 -0.73
C SER A 62 -20.55 12.06 -1.02
N SER A 63 -19.81 12.50 0.01
CA SER A 63 -18.43 12.97 -0.13
C SER A 63 -17.52 11.89 -0.70
N THR A 64 -17.65 10.64 -0.23
CA THR A 64 -16.86 9.51 -0.72
C THR A 64 -17.03 9.34 -2.22
N ILE A 65 -18.27 9.28 -2.70
CA ILE A 65 -18.56 9.14 -4.13
C ILE A 65 -18.08 10.34 -4.93
N ASP A 66 -18.16 11.56 -4.41
CA ASP A 66 -17.66 12.75 -5.09
C ASP A 66 -16.13 12.79 -5.22
N TYR A 67 -15.39 12.36 -4.20
CA TYR A 67 -13.94 12.18 -4.31
C TYR A 67 -13.58 11.14 -5.38
N ILE A 68 -14.28 10.01 -5.37
CA ILE A 68 -14.00 8.90 -6.29
C ILE A 68 -14.28 9.28 -7.74
N LYS A 69 -15.33 10.05 -8.00
CA LYS A 69 -15.61 10.60 -9.34
C LYS A 69 -14.42 11.42 -9.88
N SER A 70 -13.57 11.96 -9.00
CA SER A 70 -12.40 12.77 -9.35
C SER A 70 -11.10 11.98 -9.43
N PHE A 71 -11.03 10.76 -8.86
CA PHE A 71 -9.82 9.92 -8.79
C PHE A 71 -9.84 8.71 -9.74
N LEU A 72 -10.42 8.89 -10.93
CA LEU A 72 -10.57 7.79 -11.90
C LEU A 72 -9.22 7.28 -12.44
N GLU A 73 -8.15 8.06 -12.37
CA GLU A 73 -6.80 7.69 -12.78
C GLU A 73 -6.17 6.60 -11.90
N TRP A 74 -6.69 6.41 -10.68
CA TRP A 74 -6.26 5.34 -9.76
C TRP A 74 -7.04 4.04 -9.94
N MET A 75 -8.03 4.04 -10.84
CA MET A 75 -8.86 2.87 -11.14
C MET A 75 -8.24 2.02 -12.25
N SER A 76 -8.89 0.91 -12.59
CA SER A 76 -8.45 0.04 -13.68
C SER A 76 -8.27 0.81 -15.01
N ASP A 77 -7.31 0.38 -15.83
CA ASP A 77 -7.09 0.92 -17.18
C ASP A 77 -8.37 0.99 -18.01
N SER A 78 -9.31 0.06 -17.82
CA SER A 78 -10.60 0.07 -18.52
C SER A 78 -11.46 1.28 -18.13
N ILE A 79 -11.52 1.61 -16.84
CA ILE A 79 -12.28 2.77 -16.35
C ILE A 79 -11.59 4.06 -16.81
N ALA A 80 -10.26 4.14 -16.65
CA ALA A 80 -9.48 5.31 -17.09
C ALA A 80 -9.64 5.57 -18.60
N LYS A 81 -9.46 4.55 -19.45
CA LYS A 81 -9.62 4.66 -20.91
C LYS A 81 -11.04 4.99 -21.34
N SER A 82 -12.05 4.43 -20.66
CA SER A 82 -13.45 4.75 -20.91
C SER A 82 -13.68 6.24 -20.70
N PHE A 83 -13.24 6.77 -19.55
CA PHE A 83 -13.37 8.19 -19.26
C PHE A 83 -12.62 9.08 -20.26
N GLU A 84 -11.40 8.71 -20.66
CA GLU A 84 -10.64 9.44 -21.70
C GLU A 84 -11.40 9.51 -23.04
N THR A 85 -12.06 8.41 -23.43
CA THR A 85 -12.67 8.25 -24.75
C THR A 85 -14.10 8.78 -24.81
N SER A 86 -14.96 8.38 -23.88
CA SER A 86 -16.38 8.69 -23.89
C SER A 86 -16.78 9.80 -22.92
N ARG A 87 -15.84 10.26 -22.04
CA ARG A 87 -16.12 11.18 -20.92
C ARG A 87 -17.20 10.65 -19.97
N ASP A 88 -17.42 9.35 -19.98
CA ASP A 88 -18.38 8.68 -19.12
C ASP A 88 -17.72 8.31 -17.78
N ASN A 89 -18.32 8.75 -16.68
CA ASN A 89 -17.81 8.50 -15.34
C ASN A 89 -18.53 7.30 -14.73
N ALA A 90 -17.78 6.24 -14.42
CA ALA A 90 -18.34 4.98 -13.92
C ALA A 90 -19.13 5.13 -12.61
N PHE A 91 -18.83 6.16 -11.80
CA PHE A 91 -19.49 6.41 -10.51
C PHE A 91 -20.65 7.41 -10.60
N LEU A 92 -21.08 7.78 -11.82
CA LEU A 92 -22.39 8.41 -12.06
C LEU A 92 -23.47 7.32 -12.11
N MET A 93 -23.74 6.75 -10.94
CA MET A 93 -24.72 5.67 -10.75
C MET A 93 -26.16 6.18 -10.85
N LYS A 94 -27.03 5.42 -11.52
CA LYS A 94 -28.46 5.76 -11.71
C LYS A 94 -29.39 4.99 -10.79
N HIS A 95 -28.99 3.78 -10.37
CA HIS A 95 -29.84 2.88 -9.59
C HIS A 95 -29.51 2.91 -8.09
N VAL A 96 -28.31 3.39 -7.74
CA VAL A 96 -27.86 3.55 -6.35
C VAL A 96 -28.24 4.93 -5.82
N THR A 97 -28.96 4.97 -4.70
CA THR A 97 -29.25 6.19 -3.93
C THR A 97 -28.30 6.29 -2.75
N LEU A 98 -27.64 7.43 -2.59
CA LEU A 98 -26.73 7.70 -1.48
C LEU A 98 -27.54 8.26 -0.30
N LEU A 99 -27.37 7.69 0.88
CA LEU A 99 -28.00 8.15 2.12
C LEU A 99 -26.91 8.42 3.17
N ILE A 100 -27.13 9.45 3.97
CA ILE A 100 -26.20 9.85 5.05
C ILE A 100 -26.77 9.63 6.45
N SER A 101 -28.09 9.45 6.56
CA SER A 101 -28.80 9.20 7.81
C SER A 101 -29.72 7.99 7.72
N LYS A 102 -29.93 7.33 8.86
CA LYS A 102 -30.90 6.23 8.96
C LYS A 102 -32.33 6.73 8.78
N ASP A 103 -32.64 7.94 9.23
CA ASP A 103 -33.98 8.53 9.09
C ASP A 103 -34.40 8.65 7.62
N GLU A 104 -33.48 8.93 6.69
CA GLU A 104 -33.77 8.90 5.26
C GLU A 104 -34.14 7.49 4.76
N LEU A 105 -33.48 6.45 5.28
CA LEU A 105 -33.79 5.07 4.93
C LEU A 105 -35.17 4.66 5.44
N ASP A 106 -35.52 5.08 6.65
CA ASP A 106 -36.81 4.79 7.29
C ASP A 106 -37.97 5.51 6.58
N ASN A 107 -37.71 6.69 6.03
CA ASN A 107 -38.66 7.44 5.19
C ASN A 107 -38.71 6.98 3.73
N ALA A 108 -37.78 6.13 3.29
CA ALA A 108 -37.75 5.61 1.94
C ALA A 108 -38.90 4.63 1.66
N SER A 109 -39.12 4.29 0.38
CA SER A 109 -40.23 3.45 -0.07
C SER A 109 -40.37 2.14 0.73
N THR A 110 -41.60 1.84 1.15
CA THR A 110 -41.93 0.61 1.86
C THR A 110 -41.98 -0.55 0.87
N GLY A 111 -40.94 -1.37 0.81
CA GLY A 111 -40.83 -2.50 -0.10
C GLY A 111 -39.44 -3.16 -0.05
N PRO A 112 -39.27 -4.26 -0.80
CA PRO A 112 -37.99 -4.98 -0.88
C PRO A 112 -36.88 -4.07 -1.40
N LYS A 113 -35.78 -4.00 -0.67
CA LYS A 113 -34.66 -3.11 -0.97
C LYS A 113 -33.31 -3.75 -0.66
N VAL A 114 -32.27 -3.24 -1.31
CA VAL A 114 -30.88 -3.59 -1.03
C VAL A 114 -30.24 -2.42 -0.29
N VAL A 115 -29.61 -2.68 0.85
CA VAL A 115 -28.89 -1.66 1.62
C VAL A 115 -27.46 -2.11 1.84
N LEU A 116 -26.53 -1.36 1.26
CA LEU A 116 -25.11 -1.42 1.58
C LEU A 116 -24.88 -0.44 2.72
N ALA A 117 -24.61 -0.96 3.91
CA ALA A 117 -24.47 -0.14 5.11
C ALA A 117 -23.03 -0.15 5.63
N SER A 118 -22.61 0.96 6.21
CA SER A 118 -21.26 1.08 6.76
C SER A 118 -21.03 0.14 7.95
N VAL A 119 -19.76 -0.23 8.16
CA VAL A 119 -19.23 -1.10 9.22
C VAL A 119 -19.57 -2.58 9.00
N ALA A 120 -18.71 -3.25 8.23
CA ALA A 120 -18.80 -4.68 7.94
C ALA A 120 -18.68 -5.61 9.17
N SER A 121 -18.06 -5.14 10.27
CA SER A 121 -17.90 -5.92 11.50
C SER A 121 -19.21 -6.16 12.27
N LEU A 122 -20.27 -5.39 11.97
CA LEU A 122 -21.51 -5.33 12.74
C LEU A 122 -21.32 -4.99 14.22
N GLU A 123 -20.25 -4.28 14.59
CA GLU A 123 -20.05 -3.82 15.98
C GLU A 123 -20.69 -2.46 16.26
N ALA A 124 -20.83 -1.63 15.23
CA ALA A 124 -21.37 -0.29 15.32
C ALA A 124 -21.90 0.17 13.94
N GLY A 125 -22.39 1.40 13.86
CA GLY A 125 -22.82 2.03 12.62
C GLY A 125 -24.13 1.47 12.06
N PHE A 126 -24.43 1.84 10.81
CA PHE A 126 -25.73 1.55 10.22
C PHE A 126 -25.98 0.06 10.00
N SER A 127 -24.94 -0.73 9.69
CA SER A 127 -25.11 -2.18 9.53
C SER A 127 -25.55 -2.85 10.82
N HIS A 128 -24.99 -2.44 11.96
CA HIS A 128 -25.37 -2.95 13.28
C HIS A 128 -26.85 -2.65 13.59
N ASP A 129 -27.28 -1.41 13.35
CA ASP A 129 -28.65 -0.99 13.65
C ASP A 129 -29.69 -1.64 12.74
N ILE A 130 -29.40 -1.75 11.44
CA ILE A 130 -30.28 -2.43 10.48
C ILE A 130 -30.33 -3.93 10.77
N PHE A 131 -29.20 -4.55 11.11
CA PHE A 131 -29.17 -5.97 11.47
C PHE A 131 -30.07 -6.25 12.68
N ALA A 132 -30.03 -5.41 13.72
CA ALA A 132 -30.88 -5.59 14.89
C ALA A 132 -32.38 -5.60 14.56
N GLU A 133 -32.80 -4.82 13.56
CA GLU A 133 -34.19 -4.75 13.10
C GLU A 133 -34.56 -5.88 12.13
N TRP A 134 -33.65 -6.25 11.24
CA TRP A 134 -33.96 -7.14 10.11
C TRP A 134 -33.68 -8.61 10.41
N ALA A 135 -32.84 -8.91 11.40
CA ALA A 135 -32.39 -10.28 11.67
C ALA A 135 -33.52 -11.23 12.07
N ALA A 136 -34.61 -10.71 12.65
CA ALA A 136 -35.74 -11.51 13.12
C ALA A 136 -36.70 -11.95 12.00
N ASP A 137 -36.60 -11.38 10.79
CA ASP A 137 -37.43 -11.77 9.65
C ASP A 137 -36.71 -12.82 8.80
N VAL A 138 -37.39 -13.95 8.57
CA VAL A 138 -36.90 -15.08 7.76
C VAL A 138 -36.78 -14.74 6.27
N LYS A 139 -37.46 -13.71 5.80
CA LYS A 139 -37.41 -13.28 4.39
C LYS A 139 -36.14 -12.49 4.08
N ASN A 140 -35.53 -11.88 5.09
CA ASN A 140 -34.38 -11.02 4.90
C ASN A 140 -33.11 -11.85 4.67
N LEU A 141 -32.16 -11.24 3.96
CA LEU A 141 -30.82 -11.77 3.73
C LEU A 141 -29.79 -10.79 4.28
N VAL A 142 -28.82 -11.31 5.03
CA VAL A 142 -27.58 -10.61 5.37
C VAL A 142 -26.46 -11.26 4.60
N LEU A 143 -25.83 -10.49 3.72
CA LEU A 143 -24.79 -10.95 2.81
C LEU A 143 -23.45 -10.34 3.20
N PHE A 144 -22.59 -11.13 3.82
CA PHE A 144 -21.25 -10.71 4.20
C PHE A 144 -20.31 -10.77 2.99
N THR A 145 -19.63 -9.66 2.70
CA THR A 145 -18.69 -9.55 1.58
C THR A 145 -17.23 -9.70 2.00
N GLU A 146 -16.96 -9.75 3.30
CA GLU A 146 -15.64 -10.01 3.84
C GLU A 146 -15.72 -10.89 5.08
N ARG A 147 -14.61 -11.56 5.39
CA ARG A 147 -14.49 -12.38 6.58
C ARG A 147 -14.41 -11.46 7.80
N GLY A 148 -15.35 -11.62 8.71
CA GLY A 148 -15.34 -10.84 9.95
C GLY A 148 -14.04 -11.05 10.74
N GLN A 149 -13.54 -9.99 11.35
CA GLN A 149 -12.37 -10.08 12.23
C GLN A 149 -12.68 -10.93 13.48
N PHE A 150 -11.67 -11.58 14.04
CA PHE A 150 -11.86 -12.36 15.27
C PHE A 150 -12.41 -11.49 16.41
N GLY A 151 -13.40 -12.01 17.14
CA GLY A 151 -14.05 -11.29 18.22
C GLY A 151 -15.22 -10.40 17.82
N THR A 152 -15.52 -10.27 16.52
CA THR A 152 -16.66 -9.46 16.04
C THR A 152 -17.96 -10.26 15.88
N LEU A 153 -19.10 -9.57 15.91
CA LEU A 153 -20.43 -10.09 15.66
C LEU A 153 -20.54 -10.68 14.25
N ALA A 154 -20.02 -9.99 13.23
CA ALA A 154 -19.97 -10.52 11.87
C ALA A 154 -19.25 -11.88 11.82
N ARG A 155 -18.10 -12.02 12.50
CA ARG A 155 -17.36 -13.29 12.55
C ARG A 155 -18.14 -14.39 13.26
N MET A 156 -18.86 -14.05 14.33
CA MET A 156 -19.70 -14.99 15.06
C MET A 156 -20.88 -15.47 14.20
N LEU A 157 -21.50 -14.58 13.44
CA LEU A 157 -22.61 -14.87 12.53
C LEU A 157 -22.18 -15.70 11.31
N GLN A 158 -20.91 -15.63 10.91
CA GLN A 158 -20.33 -16.45 9.85
C GLN A 158 -19.93 -17.88 10.32
N ALA A 159 -20.13 -18.24 11.59
CA ALA A 159 -19.86 -19.58 12.07
C ALA A 159 -20.85 -20.61 11.49
N ASP A 160 -20.41 -21.87 11.37
CA ASP A 160 -21.27 -22.97 10.93
C ASP A 160 -21.47 -23.99 12.08
N PRO A 161 -22.71 -24.18 12.59
CA PRO A 161 -23.91 -23.41 12.27
C PRO A 161 -23.92 -22.02 12.93
N PRO A 162 -24.64 -21.03 12.37
CA PRO A 162 -24.72 -19.69 12.94
C PRO A 162 -25.53 -19.68 14.25
N PRO A 163 -25.26 -18.72 15.17
CA PRO A 163 -26.01 -18.58 16.40
C PRO A 163 -27.46 -18.18 16.12
N LYS A 164 -28.42 -18.80 16.83
CA LYS A 164 -29.86 -18.49 16.70
C LYS A 164 -30.27 -17.19 17.38
N ALA A 165 -29.48 -16.71 18.33
CA ALA A 165 -29.70 -15.46 19.02
C ALA A 165 -28.36 -14.84 19.41
N VAL A 166 -28.28 -13.52 19.32
CA VAL A 166 -27.08 -12.75 19.66
C VAL A 166 -27.46 -11.61 20.60
N LYS A 167 -26.57 -11.29 21.53
CA LYS A 167 -26.69 -10.09 22.36
C LYS A 167 -25.99 -8.94 21.67
N MET A 168 -26.66 -7.81 21.58
CA MET A 168 -26.19 -6.60 20.91
C MET A 168 -26.40 -5.41 21.83
N THR A 169 -25.46 -4.46 21.83
CA THR A 169 -25.57 -3.25 22.63
C THR A 169 -26.01 -2.10 21.73
N MET A 170 -27.27 -1.69 21.87
CA MET A 170 -27.82 -0.57 21.11
C MET A 170 -27.50 0.73 21.84
N SER A 171 -26.78 1.63 21.18
CA SER A 171 -26.40 2.93 21.74
C SER A 171 -27.08 4.05 20.97
N ARG A 172 -27.64 5.04 21.69
CA ARG A 172 -28.23 6.22 21.06
C ARG A 172 -27.82 7.50 21.78
N ARG A 173 -27.66 8.57 21.02
CA ARG A 173 -27.44 9.91 21.53
C ARG A 173 -28.78 10.52 21.95
N VAL A 174 -28.87 11.01 23.18
CA VAL A 174 -30.08 11.66 23.73
C VAL A 174 -29.68 13.05 24.25
N PRO A 175 -30.40 14.13 23.90
CA PRO A 175 -30.12 15.46 24.43
C PRO A 175 -30.16 15.49 25.96
N LEU A 176 -29.30 16.32 26.58
CA LEU A 176 -29.37 16.58 28.02
C LEU A 176 -30.64 17.39 28.33
N VAL A 177 -31.32 17.05 29.42
CA VAL A 177 -32.59 17.71 29.82
C VAL A 177 -32.55 18.02 31.31
N GLY A 178 -33.14 19.15 31.71
CA GLY A 178 -33.31 19.54 33.11
C GLY A 178 -31.97 19.84 33.80
N ASP A 179 -31.79 19.29 35.00
CA ASP A 179 -30.62 19.53 35.86
C ASP A 179 -29.30 19.15 35.19
N GLU A 180 -29.29 18.10 34.35
CA GLU A 180 -28.09 17.67 33.62
C GLU A 180 -27.64 18.73 32.60
N LEU A 181 -28.58 19.40 31.93
CA LEU A 181 -28.27 20.46 30.97
C LEU A 181 -27.77 21.71 31.69
N ILE A 182 -28.38 22.07 32.82
CA ILE A 182 -27.99 23.23 33.63
C ILE A 182 -26.55 23.05 34.13
N ALA A 183 -26.24 21.88 34.69
CA ALA A 183 -24.90 21.57 35.18
C ALA A 183 -23.85 21.63 34.05
N TYR A 184 -24.19 21.10 32.87
CA TYR A 184 -23.31 21.18 31.70
C TYR A 184 -23.07 22.64 31.26
N GLU A 185 -24.11 23.46 31.17
CA GLU A 185 -23.98 24.87 30.78
C GLU A 185 -23.19 25.69 31.81
N GLU A 186 -23.35 25.42 33.09
CA GLU A 186 -22.57 26.05 34.16
C GLU A 186 -21.09 25.68 34.07
N GLU A 187 -20.79 24.40 33.81
CA GLU A 187 -19.42 23.93 33.62
C GLU A 187 -18.76 24.56 32.39
N GLN A 188 -19.47 24.63 31.27
CA GLN A 188 -18.97 25.31 30.05
C GLN A 188 -18.71 26.80 30.30
N LYS A 189 -19.58 27.48 31.05
CA LYS A 189 -19.35 28.88 31.46
C LYS A 189 -18.17 29.03 32.42
N ARG A 190 -17.88 28.02 33.24
CA ARG A 190 -16.72 28.00 34.13
C ARG A 190 -15.43 27.86 33.34
N LEU A 191 -15.37 26.88 32.45
CA LEU A 191 -14.22 26.64 31.56
C LEU A 191 -13.92 27.88 30.71
N LYS A 192 -14.94 28.48 30.08
CA LYS A 192 -14.77 29.69 29.29
C LYS A 192 -14.23 30.87 30.10
N ARG A 193 -14.71 31.07 31.33
CA ARG A 193 -14.18 32.10 32.23
C ARG A 193 -12.73 31.85 32.64
N GLU A 194 -12.36 30.60 32.88
CA GLU A 194 -10.98 30.23 33.21
C GLU A 194 -10.05 30.46 32.01
N GLU A 195 -10.50 30.14 30.80
CA GLU A 195 -9.77 30.37 29.56
C GLU A 195 -9.59 31.86 29.25
N GLU A 196 -10.66 32.67 29.40
CA GLU A 196 -10.59 34.14 29.27
C GLU A 196 -9.62 34.75 30.30
N LEU A 197 -9.62 34.24 31.54
CA LEU A 197 -8.67 34.66 32.58
C LEU A 197 -7.23 34.28 32.21
N LYS A 198 -6.97 33.04 31.74
CA LYS A 198 -5.64 32.60 31.27
C LYS A 198 -5.16 33.46 30.09
N ALA A 199 -6.01 33.71 29.10
CA ALA A 199 -5.69 34.56 27.96
C ALA A 199 -5.37 36.01 28.39
N SER A 200 -6.10 36.55 29.39
CA SER A 200 -5.82 37.87 29.93
C SER A 200 -4.50 37.96 30.70
N LEU A 201 -4.14 36.90 31.46
CA LEU A 201 -2.87 36.81 32.18
C LEU A 201 -1.68 36.72 31.22
N ILE A 202 -1.79 35.92 30.15
CA ILE A 202 -0.77 35.84 29.10
C ILE A 202 -0.57 37.21 28.44
N LYS A 203 -1.65 37.92 28.12
CA LYS A 203 -1.59 39.27 27.54
C LYS A 203 -1.00 40.32 28.49
N GLU A 204 -1.25 40.19 29.80
CA GLU A 204 -0.62 41.04 30.81
C GLU A 204 0.87 40.74 30.99
N GLU A 205 1.29 39.48 30.96
CA GLU A 205 2.71 39.10 31.03
C GLU A 205 3.50 39.59 29.81
N GLU A 206 2.93 39.48 28.60
CA GLU A 206 3.55 40.03 27.38
C GLU A 206 3.71 41.55 27.42
N SER A 207 2.78 42.27 28.07
CA SER A 207 2.88 43.73 28.21
C SER A 207 3.87 44.18 29.29
N LYS A 208 4.09 43.38 30.35
CA LYS A 208 5.04 43.69 31.44
C LYS A 208 6.51 43.46 31.07
N VAL A 209 6.83 42.62 30.08
CA VAL A 209 8.20 42.45 29.56
C VAL A 209 8.69 43.68 28.77
N SER A 210 7.80 44.61 28.43
CA SER A 210 8.15 45.79 27.63
C SER A 210 8.57 47.04 28.42
N HIS A 211 8.40 47.09 29.76
CA HIS A 211 8.70 48.28 30.57
C HIS A 211 9.40 47.97 31.91
N GLY A 212 10.73 48.08 31.93
CA GLY A 212 11.57 48.21 33.13
C GLY A 212 12.73 49.21 32.89
N PRO A 213 13.07 50.08 33.86
CA PRO A 213 13.73 51.37 33.59
C PRO A 213 15.27 51.34 33.67
N ASP A 214 15.89 52.25 32.91
CA ASP A 214 17.29 52.68 33.03
C ASP A 214 17.65 53.07 34.47
N ASN A 215 18.73 52.51 35.02
CA ASN A 215 19.60 53.20 35.97
C ASN A 215 20.99 52.56 36.06
N ASN A 216 21.99 53.35 35.65
CA ASN A 216 23.42 53.15 35.86
C ASN A 216 23.79 53.20 37.35
N LEU A 217 24.62 52.25 37.85
CA LEU A 217 25.74 52.51 38.78
C LEU A 217 26.56 51.22 39.04
N SER A 218 27.69 51.13 38.34
CA SER A 218 29.05 50.67 38.76
C SER A 218 29.27 49.63 39.89
N ASP A 219 29.77 48.45 39.48
CA ASP A 219 30.99 47.68 39.92
C ASP A 219 31.32 47.44 41.43
N PRO A 220 32.09 46.38 41.84
CA PRO A 220 33.06 45.60 41.05
C PRO A 220 33.21 44.06 41.31
N MET A 221 33.71 43.39 40.26
CA MET A 221 34.75 42.33 40.18
C MET A 221 34.94 41.26 41.27
N VAL A 222 34.87 39.99 40.82
CA VAL A 222 36.04 39.08 40.86
C VAL A 222 36.27 38.50 39.47
N ILE A 223 37.51 38.66 38.97
CA ILE A 223 38.05 38.25 37.68
C ILE A 223 38.98 37.05 37.93
N ASP A 224 38.84 35.95 37.17
CA ASP A 224 39.89 35.43 36.28
C ASP A 224 39.30 34.30 35.40
N SER A 225 39.09 34.47 34.08
CA SER A 225 40.01 34.57 32.92
C SER A 225 40.72 33.24 32.61
N GLY A 226 40.75 32.69 31.38
CA GLY A 226 40.27 33.16 30.07
C GLY A 226 39.98 31.96 29.12
N ASN A 227 39.05 32.02 28.18
CA ASN A 227 38.87 32.84 26.95
C ASN A 227 39.53 32.15 25.73
N THR A 228 38.80 31.67 24.72
CA THR A 228 38.20 32.40 23.57
C THR A 228 37.52 31.33 22.67
N HIS A 229 36.38 31.46 21.97
CA HIS A 229 35.80 32.55 21.18
C HIS A 229 34.24 32.46 21.11
N SER A 230 33.65 33.63 20.93
CA SER A 230 32.23 34.02 20.82
C SER A 230 31.43 33.49 19.61
N PRO A 231 30.10 33.33 19.72
CA PRO A 231 29.16 33.61 18.64
C PRO A 231 28.59 35.04 18.81
N LEU A 232 28.66 35.85 17.75
CA LEU A 232 27.99 37.14 17.65
C LEU A 232 26.76 37.00 16.75
N ASP A 233 25.67 37.59 17.24
CA ASP A 233 24.34 37.67 16.65
C ASP A 233 24.30 38.19 15.22
N VAL A 234 23.35 37.64 14.46
CA VAL A 234 22.57 38.43 13.49
C VAL A 234 21.09 38.16 13.74
N VAL A 235 20.44 39.10 14.40
CA VAL A 235 18.98 39.26 14.37
C VAL A 235 18.54 39.39 12.92
N ARG A 236 17.80 38.41 12.39
CA ARG A 236 16.98 38.53 11.18
C ARG A 236 15.68 37.75 11.35
N SER A 237 14.59 38.50 11.35
CA SER A 237 13.20 38.22 10.95
C SER A 237 12.65 36.79 11.10
N ARG A 238 11.51 36.68 11.79
CA ARG A 238 10.57 35.54 11.72
C ARG A 238 10.42 35.06 10.27
N GLY A 239 10.84 33.82 10.02
CA GLY A 239 10.69 33.10 8.76
C GLY A 239 11.08 31.65 8.99
N SER A 240 10.11 30.75 8.82
CA SER A 240 10.26 29.29 8.97
C SER A 240 11.50 28.77 8.24
N GLY A 241 12.50 28.35 9.01
CA GLY A 241 13.80 27.91 8.49
C GLY A 241 13.73 26.49 7.95
N HIS A 242 13.89 26.34 6.63
CA HIS A 242 14.05 25.04 5.97
C HIS A 242 15.43 24.48 6.34
N ARG A 243 15.49 23.31 6.96
CA ARG A 243 16.74 22.54 7.09
C ARG A 243 16.72 21.41 6.06
N ASP A 244 17.37 21.64 4.93
CA ASP A 244 17.59 20.62 3.91
C ASP A 244 18.63 19.60 4.41
N ILE A 245 18.21 18.37 4.70
CA ILE A 245 19.07 17.27 5.21
C ILE A 245 20.02 16.71 4.14
N LEU A 246 20.04 17.23 2.90
CA LEU A 246 20.82 16.66 1.80
C LEU A 246 21.63 17.66 0.96
N ILE A 247 21.99 18.81 1.52
CA ILE A 247 22.86 19.77 0.81
C ILE A 247 24.07 20.16 1.67
N ASP A 248 24.92 19.18 1.98
CA ASP A 248 26.30 19.49 2.38
C ASP A 248 27.17 19.58 1.11
N GLY A 249 27.57 20.80 0.74
CA GLY A 249 28.53 21.08 -0.33
C GLY A 249 27.99 21.45 -1.72
N PHE A 250 26.69 21.69 -1.89
CA PHE A 250 26.13 22.15 -3.19
C PHE A 250 25.48 23.54 -3.05
N VAL A 251 25.87 24.51 -3.89
CA VAL A 251 25.22 25.83 -3.94
C VAL A 251 24.25 25.83 -5.13
N PRO A 252 22.92 25.90 -4.91
CA PRO A 252 21.95 25.93 -6.00
C PRO A 252 22.13 27.18 -6.88
N PRO A 253 21.99 27.08 -8.22
CA PRO A 253 21.97 28.25 -9.11
C PRO A 253 20.80 29.17 -8.78
N SER A 254 20.93 30.47 -9.07
CA SER A 254 19.90 31.51 -8.84
C SER A 254 18.60 31.33 -9.62
N THR A 255 18.51 30.31 -10.47
CA THR A 255 17.33 29.94 -11.27
C THR A 255 16.63 28.67 -10.76
N SER A 256 17.04 28.13 -9.60
CA SER A 256 16.40 26.95 -9.01
C SER A 256 15.02 27.31 -8.47
N VAL A 257 14.03 26.45 -8.76
CA VAL A 257 12.68 26.53 -8.21
C VAL A 257 12.65 25.66 -6.96
N ALA A 258 12.02 26.15 -5.88
CA ALA A 258 11.92 25.46 -4.60
C ALA A 258 11.35 24.03 -4.77
N PRO A 259 11.75 23.05 -3.91
CA PRO A 259 11.24 21.70 -3.98
C PRO A 259 9.71 21.69 -3.90
N MET A 260 9.08 20.91 -4.79
CA MET A 260 7.62 20.81 -4.95
C MET A 260 6.92 20.29 -3.68
N PHE A 261 7.68 19.72 -2.73
CA PHE A 261 7.23 19.25 -1.42
C PHE A 261 8.27 19.60 -0.36
N PRO A 262 8.17 20.76 0.30
CA PRO A 262 9.05 21.08 1.42
C PRO A 262 8.77 20.11 2.58
N PHE A 263 9.81 19.43 3.04
CA PHE A 263 9.74 18.59 4.24
C PHE A 263 10.02 19.48 5.45
N TYR A 264 9.04 19.60 6.33
CA TYR A 264 9.18 20.28 7.61
C TYR A 264 9.39 19.22 8.69
N GLU A 265 10.57 19.22 9.30
CA GLU A 265 10.78 18.43 10.51
C GLU A 265 10.10 19.17 11.66
N ASN A 266 8.88 18.74 12.00
CA ASN A 266 8.19 19.24 13.19
C ASN A 266 8.91 18.67 14.41
N SER A 267 9.61 19.51 15.16
CA SER A 267 10.07 19.14 16.49
C SER A 267 8.86 18.99 17.40
N LEU A 268 8.44 17.75 17.64
CA LEU A 268 7.35 17.44 18.54
C LEU A 268 7.90 17.41 19.97
N ASP A 269 7.29 18.17 20.87
CA ASP A 269 7.56 18.08 22.30
C ASP A 269 6.77 16.90 22.88
N TRP A 270 7.42 16.13 23.76
CA TRP A 270 6.85 14.92 24.37
C TRP A 270 6.74 15.11 25.89
N ASP A 271 5.59 14.76 26.46
CA ASP A 271 5.38 14.68 27.91
C ASP A 271 5.19 13.22 28.38
N GLU A 272 4.91 13.03 29.69
CA GLU A 272 4.72 11.70 30.28
C GLU A 272 3.46 10.96 29.77
N PHE A 273 2.57 11.63 29.03
CA PHE A 273 1.33 11.10 28.47
C PHE A 273 1.34 11.00 26.94
N GLY A 274 2.36 11.53 26.26
CA GLY A 274 2.59 11.35 24.82
C GLY A 274 3.07 12.61 24.13
N GLU A 275 2.73 12.73 22.85
CA GLU A 275 2.98 13.94 22.05
C GLU A 275 2.14 15.10 22.59
N VAL A 276 2.79 16.24 22.85
CA VAL A 276 2.10 17.45 23.31
C VAL A 276 1.29 18.01 22.14
N ILE A 277 -0.03 17.89 22.22
CA ILE A 277 -0.95 18.36 21.19
C ILE A 277 -0.99 19.89 21.19
N ASN A 278 -0.57 20.52 20.08
CA ASN A 278 -0.78 21.95 19.88
C ASN A 278 -2.24 22.22 19.48
N PRO A 279 -3.04 22.94 20.28
CA PRO A 279 -4.44 23.21 19.96
C PRO A 279 -4.64 23.98 18.65
N ASP A 280 -3.68 24.84 18.29
CA ASP A 280 -3.76 25.72 17.12
C ASP A 280 -3.73 24.94 15.79
N ASP A 281 -3.15 23.74 15.77
CA ASP A 281 -3.10 22.87 14.57
C ASP A 281 -4.48 22.30 14.19
N TYR A 282 -5.45 22.36 15.13
CA TYR A 282 -6.80 21.82 14.97
C TYR A 282 -7.88 22.90 14.93
N VAL A 283 -7.50 24.18 15.02
CA VAL A 283 -8.41 25.31 14.85
C VAL A 283 -8.45 25.67 13.36
N VAL A 284 -9.58 25.39 12.72
CA VAL A 284 -9.85 25.87 11.36
C VAL A 284 -9.94 27.39 11.42
N GLN A 285 -8.93 28.10 10.89
CA GLN A 285 -9.03 29.54 10.71
C GLN A 285 -9.99 29.81 9.53
N ASP A 286 -11.08 30.54 9.80
CA ASP A 286 -12.09 30.92 8.81
C ASP A 286 -11.50 31.67 7.59
N GLU A 287 -10.27 32.19 7.70
CA GLU A 287 -9.59 32.98 6.67
C GLU A 287 -8.93 32.13 5.57
N ASP A 288 -8.69 30.82 5.78
CA ASP A 288 -8.06 29.94 4.79
C ASP A 288 -9.06 29.27 3.82
N MET A 289 -10.35 29.62 3.91
CA MET A 289 -11.35 29.28 2.88
C MET A 289 -11.17 30.19 1.65
N ASP A 290 -10.09 29.95 0.91
CA ASP A 290 -9.82 30.64 -0.35
C ASP A 290 -10.84 30.18 -1.43
N GLN A 291 -12.01 30.83 -1.44
CA GLN A 291 -13.12 30.60 -2.39
C GLN A 291 -12.76 30.93 -3.86
N SER A 292 -11.49 31.24 -4.15
CA SER A 292 -11.03 31.75 -5.43
C SER A 292 -10.34 30.71 -6.33
N ALA A 293 -10.04 29.50 -5.84
CA ALA A 293 -9.36 28.45 -6.61
C ALA A 293 -10.30 27.47 -7.36
N MET A 294 -11.63 27.63 -7.25
CA MET A 294 -12.60 26.82 -8.00
C MET A 294 -13.26 27.62 -9.12
N HIS A 295 -12.49 27.95 -10.15
CA HIS A 295 -13.01 28.35 -11.46
C HIS A 295 -12.27 27.58 -12.55
N VAL A 296 -12.61 26.30 -12.69
CA VAL A 296 -12.46 25.57 -13.95
C VAL A 296 -13.84 25.05 -14.32
N GLY A 297 -14.31 25.49 -15.47
CA GLY A 297 -15.72 25.51 -15.83
C GLY A 297 -16.41 24.15 -15.89
N GLY A 298 -17.59 24.13 -15.29
CA GLY A 298 -18.64 23.13 -15.44
C GLY A 298 -19.78 23.58 -14.53
N ASP A 299 -20.96 23.85 -15.11
CA ASP A 299 -22.20 24.12 -14.37
C ASP A 299 -22.43 22.98 -13.36
N ILE A 300 -22.08 23.22 -12.11
CA ILE A 300 -22.40 22.36 -10.97
C ILE A 300 -22.96 23.31 -9.93
N ASP A 301 -24.28 23.25 -9.76
CA ASP A 301 -25.04 23.90 -8.70
C ASP A 301 -24.41 23.48 -7.35
N GLY A 302 -23.55 24.35 -6.83
CA GLY A 302 -22.76 24.16 -5.62
C GLY A 302 -23.60 24.32 -4.36
N LYS A 303 -24.71 23.58 -4.26
CA LYS A 303 -25.27 23.25 -2.95
C LYS A 303 -24.41 22.14 -2.37
N LEU A 304 -23.45 22.52 -1.53
CA LEU A 304 -23.07 21.66 -0.41
C LEU A 304 -24.38 21.24 0.25
N ASP A 305 -24.69 19.96 0.17
CA ASP A 305 -25.88 19.36 0.74
C ASP A 305 -25.94 19.71 2.25
N GLU A 306 -26.90 20.57 2.63
CA GLU A 306 -27.15 20.97 4.02
C GLU A 306 -27.30 19.74 4.95
N GLY A 307 -27.72 18.59 4.40
CA GLY A 307 -27.78 17.32 5.10
C GLY A 307 -26.41 16.85 5.61
N SER A 308 -25.36 16.95 4.79
CA SER A 308 -24.01 16.51 5.14
C SER A 308 -23.38 17.38 6.24
N ALA A 309 -23.67 18.69 6.24
CA ALA A 309 -23.26 19.61 7.30
C ALA A 309 -24.06 19.41 8.61
N SER A 310 -25.30 18.93 8.52
CA SER A 310 -26.17 18.74 9.70
C SER A 310 -25.70 17.61 10.64
N LEU A 311 -25.04 16.57 10.10
CA LEU A 311 -24.51 15.46 10.91
C LEU A 311 -23.30 15.85 11.75
N ILE A 312 -22.58 16.90 11.35
CA ILE A 312 -21.36 17.38 12.02
C ILE A 312 -21.70 18.38 13.14
N LEU A 313 -22.91 18.95 13.19
CA LEU A 313 -23.23 20.07 14.07
C LEU A 313 -24.63 20.00 14.74
N ASP A 314 -25.06 18.84 15.25
CA ASP A 314 -25.99 18.90 16.39
C ASP A 314 -25.21 19.36 17.63
N THR A 315 -25.12 20.69 17.77
CA THR A 315 -24.45 21.41 18.86
C THR A 315 -25.16 21.22 20.20
N LYS A 316 -26.32 20.55 20.22
CA LYS A 316 -27.05 20.29 21.46
C LYS A 316 -26.22 19.36 22.35
N PRO A 317 -25.98 19.77 23.61
CA PRO A 317 -25.37 18.91 24.61
C PRO A 317 -26.18 17.64 24.78
N SER A 318 -25.49 16.51 24.83
CA SER A 318 -26.13 15.20 24.76
C SER A 318 -25.33 14.16 25.52
N LYS A 319 -25.99 13.08 25.95
CA LYS A 319 -25.36 11.88 26.48
C LYS A 319 -25.64 10.67 25.60
N VAL A 320 -24.79 9.66 25.68
CA VAL A 320 -25.03 8.36 25.05
C VAL A 320 -25.70 7.44 26.07
N VAL A 321 -26.81 6.83 25.68
CA VAL A 321 -27.50 5.80 26.46
C VAL A 321 -27.39 4.49 25.70
N SER A 322 -26.86 3.47 26.36
CA SER A 322 -26.73 2.11 25.81
C SER A 322 -27.68 1.14 26.52
N ASN A 323 -28.25 0.21 25.75
CA ASN A 323 -29.10 -0.87 26.26
C ASN A 323 -28.71 -2.19 25.59
N GLU A 324 -28.68 -3.27 26.37
CA GLU A 324 -28.49 -4.62 25.81
C GLU A 324 -29.82 -5.15 25.24
N LEU A 325 -29.77 -5.61 23.99
CA LEU A 325 -30.87 -6.23 23.27
C LEU A 325 -30.47 -7.65 22.86
N THR A 326 -31.35 -8.63 23.07
CA THR A 326 -31.17 -9.98 22.52
C THR A 326 -31.96 -10.10 21.22
N VAL A 327 -31.25 -10.22 20.10
CA VAL A 327 -31.82 -10.31 18.76
C VAL A 327 -31.89 -11.77 18.33
N GLN A 328 -33.06 -12.19 17.84
CA GLN A 328 -33.26 -13.53 17.28
C GLN A 328 -32.81 -13.52 15.81
N VAL A 329 -31.90 -14.41 15.46
CA VAL A 329 -31.34 -14.52 14.11
C VAL A 329 -32.13 -15.58 13.36
N LYS A 330 -33.03 -15.13 12.48
CA LYS A 330 -33.90 -15.94 11.64
C LYS A 330 -33.72 -15.67 10.14
N CYS A 331 -33.18 -14.50 9.79
CA CYS A 331 -32.79 -14.16 8.43
C CYS A 331 -31.78 -15.15 7.85
N SER A 332 -31.69 -15.20 6.52
CA SER A 332 -30.64 -15.95 5.84
C SER A 332 -29.31 -15.24 6.00
N LEU A 333 -28.25 -16.00 6.34
CA LEU A 333 -26.89 -15.49 6.44
C LEU A 333 -26.01 -16.17 5.39
N ILE A 334 -25.36 -15.37 4.56
CA ILE A 334 -24.47 -15.89 3.51
C ILE A 334 -23.17 -15.11 3.56
N TYR A 335 -22.05 -15.81 3.46
CA TYR A 335 -20.72 -15.20 3.31
C TYR A 335 -20.19 -15.43 1.90
N MET A 336 -19.63 -14.36 1.33
CA MET A 336 -18.97 -14.33 0.05
C MET A 336 -17.63 -13.63 0.18
N ASP A 337 -16.61 -14.16 -0.49
CA ASP A 337 -15.26 -13.62 -0.45
C ASP A 337 -15.08 -12.49 -1.48
N TYR A 338 -15.28 -11.24 -1.04
CA TYR A 338 -15.11 -9.99 -1.80
C TYR A 338 -13.96 -9.12 -1.28
N GLU A 339 -12.98 -9.73 -0.60
CA GLU A 339 -11.87 -8.99 0.02
C GLU A 339 -10.85 -8.43 -0.99
N GLY A 340 -10.94 -8.80 -2.27
CA GLY A 340 -10.01 -8.35 -3.31
C GLY A 340 -8.56 -8.84 -3.11
N ARG A 341 -8.36 -9.94 -2.36
CA ARG A 341 -7.05 -10.48 -2.01
C ARG A 341 -6.58 -11.53 -3.01
N SER A 342 -5.26 -11.64 -3.18
CA SER A 342 -4.67 -12.71 -3.99
C SER A 342 -4.86 -14.07 -3.33
N ASP A 343 -5.22 -15.08 -4.11
CA ASP A 343 -5.35 -16.44 -3.61
C ASP A 343 -3.99 -17.08 -3.32
N GLY A 344 -4.00 -18.19 -2.56
CA GLY A 344 -2.77 -18.86 -2.14
C GLY A 344 -1.93 -19.39 -3.32
N ARG A 345 -2.56 -19.70 -4.47
CA ARG A 345 -1.82 -20.12 -5.68
C ARG A 345 -1.13 -18.95 -6.35
N SER A 346 -1.82 -17.81 -6.50
CA SER A 346 -1.24 -16.60 -7.09
C SER A 346 -0.10 -16.07 -6.23
N ILE A 347 -0.26 -16.00 -4.91
CA ILE A 347 0.83 -15.56 -4.00
C ILE A 347 2.06 -16.46 -4.17
N LYS A 348 1.87 -17.79 -4.19
CA LYS A 348 2.98 -18.73 -4.42
C LYS A 348 3.67 -18.50 -5.76
N SER A 349 2.90 -18.27 -6.83
CA SER A 349 3.44 -17.99 -8.16
C SER A 349 4.20 -16.66 -8.21
N ILE A 350 3.64 -15.59 -7.62
CA ILE A 350 4.25 -14.25 -7.57
C ILE A 350 5.58 -14.33 -6.84
N LEU A 351 5.61 -14.92 -5.64
CA LEU A 351 6.84 -15.04 -4.85
C LEU A 351 7.89 -15.93 -5.53
N THR A 352 7.47 -16.96 -6.26
CA THR A 352 8.39 -17.78 -7.06
C THR A 352 9.01 -16.99 -8.21
N HIS A 353 8.24 -16.08 -8.83
CA HIS A 353 8.73 -15.22 -9.90
C HIS A 353 9.65 -14.10 -9.39
N VAL A 354 9.31 -13.50 -8.24
CA VAL A 354 10.11 -12.45 -7.58
C VAL A 354 11.44 -13.03 -7.06
N ALA A 355 11.44 -14.30 -6.63
CA ALA A 355 12.60 -14.99 -6.06
C ALA A 355 13.34 -14.17 -4.96
N PRO A 356 12.63 -13.76 -3.88
CA PRO A 356 13.22 -12.93 -2.85
C PRO A 356 14.30 -13.69 -2.07
N LEU A 357 15.39 -13.01 -1.68
CA LEU A 357 16.45 -13.61 -0.84
C LEU A 357 15.99 -13.85 0.59
N LYS A 358 15.20 -12.91 1.11
CA LYS A 358 14.59 -12.96 2.44
C LYS A 358 13.10 -12.67 2.32
N LEU A 359 12.28 -13.45 3.00
CA LEU A 359 10.83 -13.33 3.01
C LEU A 359 10.35 -13.26 4.45
N VAL A 360 9.72 -12.15 4.82
CA VAL A 360 9.09 -11.98 6.12
C VAL A 360 7.57 -12.03 5.92
N MET A 361 6.92 -12.97 6.59
CA MET A 361 5.47 -13.12 6.58
C MET A 361 4.90 -12.44 7.82
N VAL A 362 4.10 -11.40 7.59
CA VAL A 362 3.36 -10.69 8.65
C VAL A 362 1.88 -10.85 8.41
N HIS A 363 1.11 -10.94 9.50
CA HIS A 363 -0.34 -11.10 9.50
C HIS A 363 -0.83 -12.45 8.90
N GLY A 364 -1.97 -12.95 9.39
CA GLY A 364 -2.59 -14.21 8.93
C GLY A 364 -2.80 -15.23 10.04
N SER A 365 -3.54 -16.31 9.74
CA SER A 365 -3.70 -17.40 10.70
C SER A 365 -2.41 -18.22 10.80
N ALA A 366 -2.14 -18.77 11.98
CA ALA A 366 -0.97 -19.63 12.20
C ALA A 366 -0.88 -20.76 11.17
N GLU A 367 -2.03 -21.37 10.83
CA GLU A 367 -2.12 -22.43 9.82
C GLU A 367 -1.72 -21.96 8.42
N ALA A 368 -2.20 -20.77 7.99
CA ALA A 368 -1.92 -20.25 6.66
C ALA A 368 -0.45 -19.82 6.51
N THR A 369 0.08 -19.14 7.54
CA THR A 369 1.48 -18.71 7.58
C THR A 369 2.43 -19.91 7.57
N GLU A 370 2.14 -20.95 8.36
CA GLU A 370 2.96 -22.17 8.38
C GLU A 370 2.90 -22.91 7.04
N HIS A 371 1.73 -23.02 6.42
CA HIS A 371 1.59 -23.64 5.10
C HIS A 371 2.36 -22.89 3.99
N LEU A 372 2.37 -21.56 4.03
CA LEU A 372 3.15 -20.76 3.08
C LEU A 372 4.66 -20.88 3.36
N LYS A 373 5.06 -20.86 4.63
CA LYS A 373 6.45 -21.05 5.07
C LYS A 373 7.00 -22.40 4.60
N GLN A 374 6.26 -23.49 4.79
CA GLN A 374 6.65 -24.83 4.34
C GLN A 374 6.87 -24.92 2.83
N HIS A 375 6.08 -24.18 2.04
CA HIS A 375 6.25 -24.14 0.59
C HIS A 375 7.61 -23.52 0.20
N PHE A 376 8.02 -22.43 0.85
CA PHE A 376 9.26 -21.71 0.50
C PHE A 376 10.51 -22.28 1.19
N LEU A 377 10.38 -23.00 2.31
CA LEU A 377 11.50 -23.74 2.91
C LEU A 377 12.08 -24.81 1.96
N ASN A 378 11.26 -25.35 1.06
CA ASN A 378 11.69 -26.34 0.08
C ASN A 378 12.46 -25.71 -1.11
N ILE A 379 12.40 -24.38 -1.27
CA ILE A 379 13.09 -23.65 -2.33
C ILE A 379 14.45 -23.22 -1.78
N LYS A 380 15.54 -23.73 -2.36
CA LYS A 380 16.90 -23.38 -1.95
C LYS A 380 17.14 -21.88 -2.11
N ASN A 381 17.85 -21.28 -1.15
CA ASN A 381 18.34 -19.89 -1.12
C ASN A 381 17.35 -18.79 -0.68
N VAL A 382 16.20 -19.13 -0.08
CA VAL A 382 15.29 -18.14 0.53
C VAL A 382 15.28 -18.30 2.04
N GLN A 383 15.59 -17.23 2.78
CA GLN A 383 15.41 -17.18 4.23
C GLN A 383 13.99 -16.72 4.55
N VAL A 384 13.21 -17.56 5.25
CA VAL A 384 11.80 -17.29 5.54
C VAL A 384 11.59 -17.05 7.03
N TYR A 385 10.96 -15.94 7.37
CA TYR A 385 10.63 -15.51 8.73
C TYR A 385 9.11 -15.39 8.88
N ALA A 386 8.59 -15.76 10.05
CA ALA A 386 7.19 -15.64 10.42
C ALA A 386 7.10 -15.23 11.90
N PRO A 387 7.44 -13.97 12.23
CA PRO A 387 7.47 -13.49 13.60
C PRO A 387 6.08 -13.48 14.23
N GLN A 388 6.02 -13.72 15.53
CA GLN A 388 4.83 -13.51 16.35
C GLN A 388 4.63 -12.02 16.67
N ILE A 389 3.44 -11.69 17.21
CA ILE A 389 3.16 -10.34 17.71
C ILE A 389 4.22 -10.00 18.79
N GLU A 390 4.80 -8.80 18.70
CA GLU A 390 5.90 -8.31 19.55
C GLU A 390 7.26 -9.03 19.38
N GLU A 391 7.41 -9.90 18.39
CA GLU A 391 8.70 -10.52 18.07
C GLU A 391 9.51 -9.66 17.09
N THR A 392 10.71 -9.25 17.52
CA THR A 392 11.68 -8.55 16.66
C THR A 392 12.56 -9.55 15.93
N ILE A 393 12.72 -9.38 14.62
CA ILE A 393 13.62 -10.17 13.78
C ILE A 393 14.73 -9.30 13.20
N ASP A 394 15.96 -9.82 13.21
CA ASP A 394 17.07 -9.18 12.50
C ASP A 394 17.12 -9.68 11.05
N VAL A 395 16.77 -8.78 10.13
CA VAL A 395 16.75 -9.04 8.69
C VAL A 395 17.99 -8.45 8.01
N THR A 396 18.95 -7.91 8.77
CA THR A 396 20.18 -7.31 8.25
C THR A 396 20.98 -8.35 7.47
N SER A 397 21.53 -7.93 6.34
CA SER A 397 22.48 -8.75 5.58
C SER A 397 23.82 -8.06 5.65
N ASP A 398 24.87 -8.80 5.96
CA ASP A 398 26.26 -8.31 5.97
C ASP A 398 26.77 -8.08 4.54
N LEU A 399 26.10 -7.22 3.79
CA LEU A 399 26.60 -6.71 2.51
C LEU A 399 27.39 -5.45 2.79
N CYS A 400 28.71 -5.58 2.83
CA CYS A 400 29.61 -4.45 2.75
C CYS A 400 29.56 -3.89 1.31
N ALA A 401 28.70 -2.89 1.09
CA ALA A 401 28.65 -2.17 -0.16
C ALA A 401 29.69 -1.06 -0.17
N TYR A 402 30.60 -1.10 -1.14
CA TYR A 402 31.62 -0.07 -1.33
C TYR A 402 31.38 0.65 -2.65
N LYS A 403 31.43 1.99 -2.63
CA LYS A 403 31.41 2.80 -3.85
C LYS A 403 32.84 2.90 -4.39
N VAL A 404 33.07 2.32 -5.57
CA VAL A 404 34.36 2.32 -6.25
C VAL A 404 34.20 2.90 -7.64
N GLN A 405 35.08 3.83 -8.03
CA GLN A 405 35.07 4.43 -9.37
C GLN A 405 35.90 3.59 -10.34
N LEU A 406 35.38 3.29 -11.53
CA LEU A 406 36.21 2.72 -12.59
C LEU A 406 37.07 3.83 -13.22
N SER A 407 38.38 3.62 -13.30
CA SER A 407 39.27 4.57 -13.99
C SER A 407 39.04 4.54 -15.50
N GLU A 408 39.17 5.68 -16.17
CA GLU A 408 39.03 5.77 -17.64
C GLU A 408 40.01 4.86 -18.38
N LYS A 409 41.22 4.69 -17.83
CA LYS A 409 42.26 3.79 -18.37
C LYS A 409 41.89 2.32 -18.27
N LEU A 410 41.15 1.92 -17.24
CA LEU A 410 40.61 0.57 -17.16
C LEU A 410 39.48 0.41 -18.17
N MET A 411 38.58 1.40 -18.22
CA MET A 411 37.39 1.36 -19.06
C MET A 411 37.70 1.22 -20.55
N SER A 412 38.76 1.86 -21.03
CA SER A 412 39.21 1.75 -22.42
C SER A 412 39.75 0.36 -22.80
N ASN A 413 40.14 -0.45 -21.83
CA ASN A 413 40.69 -1.80 -22.04
C ASN A 413 39.65 -2.91 -21.82
N VAL A 414 38.43 -2.56 -21.40
CA VAL A 414 37.37 -3.55 -21.16
C VAL A 414 36.83 -4.08 -22.49
N LEU A 415 36.85 -5.41 -22.63
CA LEU A 415 36.31 -6.10 -23.78
C LEU A 415 34.86 -6.50 -23.53
N PHE A 416 33.93 -5.67 -24.02
CA PHE A 416 32.51 -5.95 -23.95
C PHE A 416 32.08 -7.01 -24.97
N LYS A 417 31.23 -7.92 -24.51
CA LYS A 417 30.55 -8.93 -25.33
C LYS A 417 29.04 -8.75 -25.19
N LYS A 418 28.34 -8.62 -26.32
CA LYS A 418 26.89 -8.41 -26.35
C LYS A 418 26.11 -9.69 -26.11
N LEU A 419 25.41 -9.79 -24.98
CA LEU A 419 24.53 -10.88 -24.57
C LEU A 419 23.06 -10.43 -24.65
N GLY A 420 22.38 -10.71 -25.76
CA GLY A 420 21.02 -10.22 -26.00
C GLY A 420 20.99 -8.69 -26.08
N ASP A 421 20.24 -8.05 -25.17
CA ASP A 421 20.16 -6.59 -25.03
C ASP A 421 21.22 -6.02 -24.07
N TYR A 422 22.01 -6.87 -23.41
CA TYR A 422 23.03 -6.47 -22.45
C TYR A 422 24.44 -6.57 -23.02
N GLU A 423 25.38 -5.82 -22.46
CA GLU A 423 26.81 -5.96 -22.72
C GLU A 423 27.51 -6.43 -21.44
N VAL A 424 28.29 -7.48 -21.55
CA VAL A 424 28.96 -8.11 -20.42
C VAL A 424 30.46 -8.12 -20.66
N ALA A 425 31.24 -7.83 -19.62
CA ALA A 425 32.69 -7.91 -19.68
C ALA A 425 33.25 -8.50 -18.39
N TRP A 426 34.35 -9.23 -18.52
CA TRP A 426 35.18 -9.63 -17.39
C TRP A 426 36.24 -8.56 -17.16
N VAL A 427 36.38 -8.11 -15.92
CA VAL A 427 37.34 -7.04 -15.56
C VAL A 427 38.11 -7.48 -14.34
N ASP A 428 39.42 -7.62 -14.50
CA ASP A 428 40.37 -7.73 -13.39
C ASP A 428 41.02 -6.36 -13.17
N ALA A 429 41.02 -5.86 -11.94
CA ALA A 429 41.52 -4.53 -11.62
C ALA A 429 42.20 -4.48 -10.24
N GLU A 430 43.13 -3.54 -10.08
CA GLU A 430 43.75 -3.22 -8.80
C GLU A 430 43.01 -2.07 -8.11
N VAL A 431 42.82 -2.16 -6.80
CA VAL A 431 42.15 -1.11 -6.01
C VAL A 431 43.16 -0.04 -5.62
N GLY A 432 43.03 1.15 -6.20
CA GLY A 432 43.77 2.36 -5.84
C GLY A 432 42.90 3.41 -5.14
N LYS A 433 43.50 4.57 -4.86
CA LYS A 433 42.80 5.77 -4.36
C LYS A 433 43.03 6.93 -5.33
N THR A 434 41.99 7.71 -5.60
CA THR A 434 42.12 8.97 -6.34
C THR A 434 42.72 10.06 -5.46
N GLU A 435 43.11 11.18 -6.08
CA GLU A 435 43.65 12.37 -5.38
C GLU A 435 42.67 12.92 -4.31
N ASN A 436 41.37 12.67 -4.49
CA ASN A 436 40.30 13.06 -3.57
C ASN A 436 40.00 11.99 -2.49
N GLY A 437 40.80 10.92 -2.42
CA GLY A 437 40.66 9.85 -1.42
C GLY A 437 39.62 8.76 -1.73
N MET A 438 38.89 8.85 -2.87
CA MET A 438 37.89 7.85 -3.27
C MET A 438 38.58 6.59 -3.83
N LEU A 439 38.02 5.40 -3.53
CA LEU A 439 38.52 4.14 -4.09
C LEU A 439 38.28 4.10 -5.61
N SER A 440 39.30 3.68 -6.37
CA SER A 440 39.26 3.59 -7.83
C SER A 440 39.86 2.28 -8.34
N LEU A 441 39.25 1.69 -9.37
CA LEU A 441 39.75 0.49 -10.03
C LEU A 441 40.71 0.87 -11.16
N LEU A 442 41.96 0.42 -11.05
CA LEU A 442 43.05 0.67 -11.97
C LEU A 442 43.39 -0.59 -12.79
N PRO A 443 43.94 -0.44 -14.02
CA PRO A 443 44.44 -1.58 -14.78
C PRO A 443 45.53 -2.34 -14.01
N ILE A 444 45.48 -3.67 -14.05
CA ILE A 444 46.50 -4.52 -13.43
C ILE A 444 47.84 -4.35 -14.17
N SER A 445 48.91 -4.15 -13.41
CA SER A 445 50.27 -3.99 -13.97
C SER A 445 50.98 -5.33 -14.26
N SER A 446 50.50 -6.43 -13.70
CA SER A 446 50.98 -7.80 -13.89
C SER A 446 50.04 -8.62 -14.82
N PRO A 447 50.53 -9.69 -15.47
CA PRO A 447 49.65 -10.57 -16.24
C PRO A 447 48.59 -11.18 -15.32
N ALA A 448 47.32 -11.08 -15.72
CA ALA A 448 46.19 -11.57 -14.96
C ALA A 448 46.34 -13.07 -14.66
N PRO A 449 46.01 -13.53 -13.44
CA PRO A 449 46.01 -14.95 -13.12
C PRO A 449 45.00 -15.70 -14.01
N PRO A 450 45.29 -16.95 -14.41
CA PRO A 450 44.35 -17.74 -15.19
C PRO A 450 43.09 -17.99 -14.37
N HIS A 451 41.95 -17.50 -14.84
CA HIS A 451 40.64 -17.77 -14.24
C HIS A 451 39.97 -18.96 -14.93
N LYS A 452 39.02 -19.59 -14.23
CA LYS A 452 38.18 -20.63 -14.80
C LYS A 452 37.15 -19.97 -15.71
N SER A 453 37.17 -20.28 -17.02
CA SER A 453 36.26 -19.68 -17.99
C SER A 453 34.81 -19.85 -17.56
N VAL A 454 34.06 -18.74 -17.57
CA VAL A 454 32.63 -18.74 -17.27
C VAL A 454 31.88 -18.71 -18.59
N LEU A 455 31.18 -19.80 -18.90
CA LEU A 455 30.33 -19.89 -20.08
C LEU A 455 28.99 -19.23 -19.76
N VAL A 456 28.74 -18.05 -20.31
CA VAL A 456 27.47 -17.35 -20.17
C VAL A 456 26.61 -17.63 -21.41
N GLY A 457 25.37 -18.06 -21.17
CA GLY A 457 24.39 -18.40 -22.21
C GLY A 457 23.85 -19.82 -22.09
N ASP A 458 22.57 -20.01 -22.43
CA ASP A 458 21.92 -21.30 -22.46
C ASP A 458 22.06 -21.94 -23.85
N LEU A 459 22.93 -22.95 -23.97
CA LEU A 459 23.03 -23.70 -25.23
C LEU A 459 21.95 -24.78 -25.29
N LYS A 460 21.01 -24.60 -26.22
CA LYS A 460 20.05 -25.63 -26.63
C LYS A 460 20.73 -26.55 -27.65
N MET A 461 20.83 -27.83 -27.32
CA MET A 461 21.47 -28.84 -28.17
C MET A 461 20.81 -28.95 -29.56
N ALA A 462 19.49 -28.71 -29.65
CA ALA A 462 18.76 -28.73 -30.91
C ALA A 462 19.21 -27.60 -31.87
N ASP A 463 19.37 -26.39 -31.34
CA ASP A 463 19.79 -25.22 -32.13
C ASP A 463 21.25 -25.37 -32.56
N PHE A 464 22.10 -25.89 -31.65
CA PHE A 464 23.50 -26.16 -31.96
C PHE A 464 23.68 -27.24 -33.04
N LYS A 465 22.81 -28.26 -33.07
CA LYS A 465 22.79 -29.26 -34.15
C LYS A 465 22.57 -28.60 -35.52
N GLN A 466 21.60 -27.69 -35.61
CA GLN A 466 21.29 -26.96 -36.86
C GLN A 466 22.48 -26.07 -37.27
N PHE A 467 23.10 -25.40 -36.29
CA PHE A 467 24.29 -24.58 -36.54
C PHE A 467 25.45 -25.41 -37.11
N LEU A 468 25.80 -26.53 -36.49
CA LEU A 468 26.88 -27.40 -36.96
C LEU A 468 26.58 -28.00 -38.34
N ALA A 469 25.33 -28.40 -38.59
CA ALA A 469 24.90 -28.86 -39.90
C ALA A 469 25.04 -27.75 -40.97
N SER A 470 24.71 -26.50 -40.64
CA SER A 470 24.89 -25.35 -41.54
C SER A 470 26.37 -25.06 -41.88
N LYS A 471 27.30 -25.47 -41.01
CA LYS A 471 28.75 -25.38 -41.20
C LYS A 471 29.36 -26.61 -41.88
N GLY A 472 28.52 -27.54 -42.35
CA GLY A 472 28.93 -28.73 -43.09
C GLY A 472 29.42 -29.89 -42.21
N VAL A 473 29.20 -29.85 -40.90
CA VAL A 473 29.51 -30.97 -40.00
C VAL A 473 28.33 -31.94 -40.00
N GLN A 474 28.59 -33.24 -40.20
CA GLN A 474 27.55 -34.26 -40.06
C GLN A 474 27.19 -34.42 -38.58
N VAL A 475 25.93 -34.22 -38.21
CA VAL A 475 25.50 -34.28 -36.80
C VAL A 475 24.27 -35.14 -36.61
N GLU A 476 24.36 -36.12 -35.70
CA GLU A 476 23.28 -37.03 -35.33
C GLU A 476 23.04 -36.98 -33.81
N PHE A 477 21.79 -37.15 -33.39
CA PHE A 477 21.45 -37.21 -31.97
C PHE A 477 21.34 -38.67 -31.55
N ALA A 478 22.20 -39.12 -30.63
CA ALA A 478 22.23 -40.50 -30.18
C ALA A 478 22.48 -40.57 -28.66
N GLY A 479 21.61 -41.28 -27.93
CA GLY A 479 21.80 -41.55 -26.50
C GLY A 479 21.88 -40.29 -25.60
N GLY A 480 21.22 -39.19 -25.97
CA GLY A 480 21.28 -37.94 -25.21
C GLY A 480 22.54 -37.09 -25.47
N ALA A 481 23.36 -37.46 -26.46
CA ALA A 481 24.52 -36.71 -26.92
C ALA A 481 24.41 -36.37 -28.42
N LEU A 482 25.11 -35.31 -28.82
CA LEU A 482 25.29 -34.90 -30.21
C LEU A 482 26.57 -35.54 -30.75
N ARG A 483 26.44 -36.48 -31.67
CA ARG A 483 27.58 -37.04 -32.39
C ARG A 483 27.88 -36.15 -33.59
N CYS A 484 29.09 -35.61 -33.64
CA CYS A 484 29.55 -34.65 -34.64
C CYS A 484 30.71 -35.27 -35.42
N GLY A 485 30.50 -35.55 -36.69
CA GLY A 485 31.41 -36.36 -37.51
C GLY A 485 31.50 -37.80 -37.03
N GLU A 486 32.64 -38.44 -37.29
CA GLU A 486 32.83 -39.87 -37.00
C GLU A 486 33.25 -40.12 -35.54
N TYR A 487 34.03 -39.20 -34.94
CA TYR A 487 34.77 -39.46 -33.69
C TYR A 487 34.49 -38.48 -32.53
N VAL A 488 33.75 -37.39 -32.74
CA VAL A 488 33.53 -36.37 -31.70
C VAL A 488 32.09 -36.42 -31.19
N THR A 489 31.93 -36.36 -29.87
CA THR A 489 30.62 -36.37 -29.22
C THR A 489 30.52 -35.22 -28.21
N LEU A 490 29.36 -34.58 -28.18
CA LEU A 490 29.02 -33.47 -27.29
C LEU A 490 27.90 -33.91 -26.37
N ARG A 491 28.13 -33.86 -25.06
CA ARG A 491 27.14 -34.21 -24.03
C ARG A 491 26.91 -33.03 -23.11
N LYS A 492 25.65 -32.68 -22.86
CA LYS A 492 25.25 -31.74 -21.80
C LYS A 492 25.06 -32.53 -20.50
N VAL A 493 25.90 -32.27 -19.50
CA VAL A 493 25.80 -32.87 -18.17
C VAL A 493 25.19 -31.83 -17.24
N GLY A 494 23.96 -32.10 -16.79
CA GLY A 494 23.28 -31.32 -15.76
C GLY A 494 23.11 -32.17 -14.49
N ASN A 495 23.11 -31.52 -13.33
CA ASN A 495 22.70 -32.21 -12.10
C ASN A 495 21.24 -32.69 -12.25
N PRO A 496 20.94 -33.97 -12.01
CA PRO A 496 19.62 -34.56 -12.27
C PRO A 496 18.49 -34.02 -11.39
N SER A 497 18.77 -33.11 -10.44
CA SER A 497 17.82 -32.54 -9.49
C SER A 497 17.15 -31.23 -9.94
N GLN A 498 17.49 -30.66 -11.10
CA GLN A 498 16.82 -29.48 -11.66
C GLN A 498 16.16 -29.80 -12.99
N LYS A 499 14.93 -30.34 -12.95
CA LYS A 499 13.99 -30.28 -14.06
C LYS A 499 13.15 -29.01 -13.91
N GLY A 500 13.60 -27.93 -14.53
CA GLY A 500 12.91 -26.64 -14.51
C GLY A 500 13.96 -25.52 -14.56
N GLY A 501 13.73 -24.54 -15.42
CA GLY A 501 14.76 -23.62 -15.90
C GLY A 501 15.41 -22.74 -14.83
N THR A 502 16.47 -22.09 -15.30
CA THR A 502 17.28 -21.00 -14.71
C THR A 502 18.51 -21.38 -13.89
N SER A 503 19.66 -21.02 -14.48
CA SER A 503 20.95 -20.71 -13.84
C SER A 503 21.69 -21.80 -13.07
N GLY A 504 21.66 -23.05 -13.55
CA GLY A 504 22.68 -24.04 -13.20
C GLY A 504 23.88 -23.93 -14.13
N THR A 505 25.11 -24.00 -13.61
CA THR A 505 26.35 -24.09 -14.41
C THR A 505 26.25 -25.28 -15.38
N GLN A 506 26.00 -25.00 -16.65
CA GLN A 506 25.84 -26.03 -17.67
C GLN A 506 27.22 -26.61 -18.01
N GLN A 507 27.47 -27.86 -17.63
CA GLN A 507 28.71 -28.53 -17.98
C GLN A 507 28.54 -29.26 -19.31
N ILE A 508 29.21 -28.77 -20.36
CA ILE A 508 29.28 -29.47 -21.64
C ILE A 508 30.59 -30.23 -21.72
N ILE A 509 30.50 -31.51 -22.03
CA ILE A 509 31.65 -32.39 -22.22
C ILE A 509 31.78 -32.68 -23.71
N ILE A 510 32.96 -32.42 -24.27
CA ILE A 510 33.37 -32.87 -25.60
C ILE A 510 34.26 -34.10 -25.41
N GLU A 511 33.85 -35.24 -25.95
CA GLU A 511 34.61 -36.49 -25.91
C GLU A 511 35.00 -36.87 -27.35
N GLY A 512 36.29 -37.15 -27.59
CA GLY A 512 36.80 -37.56 -28.90
C GLY A 512 38.34 -37.53 -28.99
N PRO A 513 38.94 -38.14 -30.02
CA PRO A 513 40.36 -38.03 -30.29
C PRO A 513 40.73 -36.60 -30.71
N LEU A 514 41.95 -36.18 -30.41
CA LEU A 514 42.48 -34.85 -30.78
C LEU A 514 42.76 -34.76 -32.29
N CYS A 515 41.71 -34.63 -33.09
CA CYS A 515 41.76 -34.44 -34.55
C CYS A 515 41.34 -33.02 -34.95
N GLU A 516 41.51 -32.65 -36.23
CA GLU A 516 41.09 -31.33 -36.72
C GLU A 516 39.60 -31.07 -36.48
N ASP A 517 38.76 -32.09 -36.65
CA ASP A 517 37.33 -31.99 -36.36
C ASP A 517 37.06 -31.67 -34.88
N TYR A 518 37.83 -32.25 -33.95
CA TYR A 518 37.69 -31.94 -32.52
C TYR A 518 37.96 -30.46 -32.24
N TYR A 519 39.05 -29.91 -32.78
CA TYR A 519 39.39 -28.50 -32.57
C TYR A 519 38.39 -27.56 -33.25
N LYS A 520 37.93 -27.89 -34.45
CA LYS A 520 36.93 -27.12 -35.21
C LYS A 520 35.57 -27.11 -34.53
N ILE A 521 35.11 -28.27 -34.03
CA ILE A 521 33.86 -28.37 -33.28
C ILE A 521 33.95 -27.63 -31.94
N ARG A 522 35.10 -27.68 -31.26
CA ARG A 522 35.35 -26.91 -30.04
C ARG A 522 35.31 -25.39 -30.30
N GLU A 523 35.91 -24.93 -31.38
CA GLU A 523 35.86 -23.52 -31.78
C GLU A 523 34.44 -23.06 -32.09
N TYR A 524 33.67 -23.86 -32.83
CA TYR A 524 32.26 -23.61 -33.07
C TYR A 524 31.43 -23.63 -31.79
N LEU A 525 31.70 -24.54 -30.85
CA LEU A 525 31.02 -24.55 -29.57
C LEU A 525 31.30 -23.25 -28.80
N TYR A 526 32.56 -22.84 -28.70
CA TYR A 526 32.93 -21.60 -28.02
C TYR A 526 32.40 -20.35 -28.72
N SER A 527 32.18 -20.39 -30.03
CA SER A 527 31.51 -19.29 -30.75
C SER A 527 30.04 -19.10 -30.35
N GLN A 528 29.40 -20.13 -29.80
CA GLN A 528 28.00 -20.10 -29.36
C GLN A 528 27.84 -19.73 -27.89
N PHE A 529 28.94 -19.67 -27.13
CA PHE A 529 28.95 -19.21 -25.76
C PHE A 529 29.60 -17.84 -25.66
N TYR A 530 29.11 -17.04 -24.74
CA TYR A 530 29.83 -15.85 -24.31
C TYR A 530 30.85 -16.31 -23.28
N LEU A 531 32.07 -16.61 -23.75
CA LEU A 531 33.19 -16.92 -22.86
C LEU A 531 33.56 -15.64 -22.10
N LEU A 532 33.38 -15.61 -20.79
CA LEU A 532 33.98 -14.59 -19.93
C LEU A 532 35.28 -15.13 -19.34
#